data_AF-A0A838Z6A1-F1
#
_entry.id   AF-A0A838Z6A1-F1
#
_cell.length_a   1.000
_cell.length_b   1.000
_cell.length_c   1.000
_cell.angle_alpha   90.00
_cell.angle_beta   90.00
_cell.angle_gamma   90.00
#
_symmetry.space_group_name_H-M   'P 1'
#
loop_
_entity.id
_entity.type
_entity.pdbx_description
1 polymer ?
#
loop_
_entity_poly.entity_id
_entity_poly.type
_entity_poly.pdbx_seq_one_letter_code
_entity_poly.pdbx_strand_id
1 'polypeptide(L)'
;MSISHIFFSFWRKVSMPVLAITLIVCYFIFPDNVAIHHTSSGRPDDFISKQNLFYVAFGFIIGLNFLLNLLRTQIQKINFEKLNTNSVWAKESDTLKHLLEAWFNAFIAVMNSFMIIFLIALNRINRTEDQRLDLNYDWVIIGGAIALLIVLFYLPIRLLYTNPTTRA
;
A
#
# COMPACT_ATOMS: atom_id res chain seq x y z
N MET A 1 -11.98 -7.31 -20.81
CA MET A 1 -11.36 -6.73 -19.59
C MET A 1 -10.90 -7.90 -18.72
N SER A 2 -9.65 -7.91 -18.24
CA SER A 2 -9.13 -9.07 -17.48
C SER A 2 -9.71 -9.12 -16.06
N ILE A 3 -9.97 -10.31 -15.54
CA ILE A 3 -10.46 -10.55 -14.16
C ILE A 3 -9.55 -9.89 -13.13
N SER A 4 -8.23 -9.97 -13.32
CA SER A 4 -7.24 -9.35 -12.44
C SER A 4 -7.41 -7.83 -12.36
N HIS A 5 -7.71 -7.16 -13.48
CA HIS A 5 -7.91 -5.71 -13.50
C HIS A 5 -9.15 -5.32 -12.68
N ILE A 6 -10.24 -6.06 -12.82
CA ILE A 6 -11.49 -5.82 -12.07
C ILE A 6 -11.23 -5.99 -10.57
N PHE A 7 -10.58 -7.10 -10.19
CA PHE A 7 -10.25 -7.40 -8.80
C PHE A 7 -9.38 -6.31 -8.17
N PHE A 8 -8.25 -5.93 -8.78
CA PHE A 8 -7.35 -4.93 -8.20
C PHE A 8 -7.97 -3.54 -8.17
N SER A 9 -8.78 -3.17 -9.17
CA SER A 9 -9.55 -1.92 -9.14
C SER A 9 -10.54 -1.91 -7.97
N PHE A 10 -11.28 -3.00 -7.75
CA PHE A 10 -12.21 -3.12 -6.63
C PHE A 10 -11.48 -3.07 -5.29
N TRP A 11 -10.41 -3.87 -5.12
CA TRP A 11 -9.62 -3.91 -3.89
C TRP A 11 -9.07 -2.53 -3.54
N ARG A 12 -8.51 -1.79 -4.52
CA ARG A 12 -8.06 -0.42 -4.31
C ARG A 12 -9.18 0.49 -3.80
N LYS A 13 -10.34 0.47 -4.46
CA LYS A 13 -11.50 1.30 -4.11
C LYS A 13 -12.03 1.02 -2.72
N VAL A 14 -12.01 -0.23 -2.27
CA VAL A 14 -12.44 -0.63 -0.92
C VAL A 14 -11.36 -0.32 0.13
N SER A 15 -10.09 -0.52 -0.20
CA SER A 15 -8.99 -0.32 0.76
C SER A 15 -8.90 1.13 1.28
N MET A 16 -9.21 2.12 0.44
CA MET A 16 -9.17 3.55 0.80
C MET A 16 -10.15 3.93 1.92
N PRO A 17 -11.47 3.72 1.78
CA PRO A 17 -12.42 4.02 2.84
C PRO A 17 -12.17 3.18 4.10
N VAL A 18 -11.77 1.90 3.94
CA VAL A 18 -11.41 1.06 5.10
C VAL A 18 -10.22 1.64 5.85
N LEU A 19 -9.17 2.09 5.15
CA LEU A 19 -8.01 2.74 5.77
C LEU A 19 -8.39 4.05 6.47
N ALA A 20 -9.23 4.88 5.84
CA ALA A 20 -9.71 6.12 6.44
C ALA A 20 -10.53 5.86 7.72
N ILE A 21 -11.47 4.90 7.68
CA ILE A 21 -12.25 4.49 8.85
C ILE A 21 -11.33 3.95 9.94
N THR A 22 -10.38 3.08 9.59
CA THR A 22 -9.42 2.50 10.54
C THR A 22 -8.62 3.60 11.24
N LEU A 23 -8.12 4.58 10.50
CA LEU A 23 -7.37 5.70 11.06
C LEU A 23 -8.22 6.54 12.03
N ILE A 24 -9.45 6.85 11.66
CA ILE A 24 -10.39 7.60 12.53
C ILE A 24 -10.71 6.81 13.80
N VAL A 25 -11.02 5.51 13.66
CA VAL A 25 -11.31 4.63 14.79
C VAL A 25 -10.10 4.54 15.72
N CYS A 26 -8.88 4.41 15.18
CA CYS A 26 -7.67 4.40 15.99
C CYS A 26 -7.50 5.71 16.76
N TYR A 27 -7.78 6.88 16.15
CA TYR A 27 -7.72 8.16 16.86
C TYR A 27 -8.66 8.24 18.07
N PHE A 28 -9.87 7.70 17.95
CA PHE A 28 -10.84 7.69 19.06
C PHE A 28 -10.49 6.70 20.16
N ILE A 29 -9.85 5.58 19.82
CA ILE A 29 -9.56 4.50 20.76
C ILE A 29 -8.20 4.69 21.43
N PHE A 30 -7.23 5.32 20.76
CA PHE A 30 -5.90 5.49 21.30
C PHE A 30 -5.90 6.28 22.62
N PRO A 31 -5.07 5.87 23.60
CA PRO A 31 -4.78 6.70 24.76
C PRO A 31 -4.07 7.99 24.34
N ASP A 32 -4.03 8.99 25.23
CA ASP A 32 -3.41 10.28 24.93
C ASP A 32 -1.93 10.15 24.52
N ASN A 33 -1.22 9.18 25.12
CA ASN A 33 0.15 8.80 24.79
C ASN A 33 0.17 7.40 24.15
N VAL A 34 0.59 7.34 22.90
CA VAL A 34 0.69 6.10 22.12
C VAL A 34 2.14 5.63 22.15
N ALA A 35 2.38 4.43 22.69
CA ALA A 35 3.66 3.75 22.63
C ALA A 35 3.99 3.37 21.18
N ILE A 36 5.16 3.80 20.72
CA ILE A 36 5.66 3.58 19.35
C ILE A 36 6.97 2.78 19.31
N HIS A 37 7.61 2.62 20.48
CA HIS A 37 8.81 1.81 20.64
C HIS A 37 8.73 1.04 21.95
N HIS A 38 9.38 -0.12 21.96
CA HIS A 38 9.42 -1.03 23.09
C HIS A 38 10.84 -1.57 23.27
N THR A 39 11.26 -1.67 24.52
CA THR A 39 12.51 -2.35 24.91
C THR A 39 12.48 -3.84 24.55
N SER A 40 13.63 -4.51 24.63
CA SER A 40 13.74 -5.98 24.47
C SER A 40 12.88 -6.78 25.45
N SER A 41 12.50 -6.19 26.59
CA SER A 41 11.58 -6.78 27.57
C SER A 41 10.09 -6.57 27.25
N GLY A 42 9.78 -5.90 26.13
CA GLY A 42 8.43 -5.57 25.69
C GLY A 42 7.79 -4.38 26.41
N ARG A 43 8.54 -3.68 27.27
CA ARG A 43 8.05 -2.47 27.95
C ARG A 43 8.18 -1.25 27.03
N PRO A 44 7.16 -0.38 26.96
CA PRO A 44 7.24 0.84 26.17
C PRO A 44 8.26 1.81 26.77
N ASP A 45 9.06 2.44 25.92
CA ASP A 45 10.10 3.41 26.28
C ASP A 45 10.08 4.68 25.42
N ASP A 46 9.26 4.74 24.38
CA ASP A 46 8.99 5.96 23.61
C ASP A 46 7.50 6.11 23.26
N PHE A 47 7.04 7.36 23.29
CA PHE A 47 5.63 7.71 23.15
C PHE A 47 5.45 8.94 22.27
N ILE A 48 4.34 8.96 21.55
CA ILE A 48 3.87 10.13 20.81
C ILE A 48 2.43 10.46 21.20
N SER A 49 2.04 11.73 21.15
CA SER A 49 0.64 12.08 21.36
C SER A 49 -0.25 11.51 20.26
N LYS A 50 -1.47 11.07 20.62
CA LYS A 50 -2.43 10.53 19.63
C LYS A 50 -2.75 11.52 18.51
N GLN A 51 -2.74 12.81 18.81
CA GLN A 51 -2.99 13.87 17.84
C GLN A 51 -1.85 13.96 16.82
N ASN A 52 -0.60 13.94 17.27
CA ASN A 52 0.56 13.96 16.39
C ASN A 52 0.61 12.71 15.52
N LEU A 53 0.40 11.53 16.12
CA LEU A 53 0.34 10.27 15.37
C LEU A 53 -0.73 10.31 14.28
N PHE A 54 -1.93 10.80 14.62
CA PHE A 54 -3.03 10.90 13.67
C PHE A 54 -2.70 11.83 12.50
N TYR A 55 -2.18 13.03 12.75
CA TYR A 55 -1.87 13.97 11.66
C TYR A 55 -0.72 13.49 10.78
N VAL A 56 0.31 12.88 11.36
CA VAL A 56 1.42 12.29 10.59
C VAL A 56 0.90 11.14 9.73
N ALA A 57 0.15 10.20 10.31
CA ALA A 57 -0.43 9.09 9.57
C ALA A 57 -1.40 9.56 8.49
N PHE A 58 -2.28 10.52 8.79
CA PHE A 58 -3.22 11.12 7.85
C PHE A 58 -2.50 11.76 6.66
N GLY A 59 -1.53 12.63 6.94
CA GLY A 59 -0.74 13.31 5.92
C GLY A 59 0.02 12.32 5.04
N PHE A 60 0.62 11.29 5.65
CA PHE A 60 1.34 10.25 4.94
C PHE A 60 0.41 9.41 4.05
N ILE A 61 -0.72 8.93 4.58
CA ILE A 61 -1.70 8.10 3.87
C ILE A 61 -2.27 8.86 2.67
N ILE A 62 -2.73 10.10 2.88
CA ILE A 62 -3.30 10.92 1.81
C ILE A 62 -2.24 11.29 0.80
N GLY A 63 -1.09 11.79 1.26
CA GLY A 63 0.01 12.20 0.40
C GLY A 63 0.46 11.05 -0.51
N LEU A 64 0.69 9.88 0.07
CA LEU A 64 1.12 8.70 -0.69
C LEU A 64 0.05 8.26 -1.71
N ASN A 65 -1.21 8.13 -1.30
CA ASN A 65 -2.28 7.71 -2.21
C ASN A 65 -2.51 8.71 -3.34
N PHE A 66 -2.45 10.01 -3.01
CA PHE A 66 -2.56 11.08 -3.99
C PHE A 66 -1.41 11.02 -5.00
N LEU A 67 -0.16 10.95 -4.53
CA LEU A 67 1.03 10.89 -5.38
C LEU A 67 1.02 9.66 -6.29
N LEU A 68 0.69 8.49 -5.76
CA LEU A 68 0.61 7.25 -6.55
C LEU A 68 -0.50 7.32 -7.60
N ASN A 69 -1.66 7.87 -7.27
CA ASN A 69 -2.74 8.04 -8.25
C ASN A 69 -2.38 9.09 -9.30
N LEU A 70 -1.70 10.17 -8.93
CA LEU A 70 -1.20 11.17 -9.86
C LEU A 70 -0.17 10.55 -10.82
N LEU A 71 0.80 9.80 -10.29
CA LEU A 71 1.79 9.08 -11.08
C LEU A 71 1.13 8.11 -12.07
N ARG A 72 0.17 7.31 -11.60
CA ARG A 72 -0.64 6.44 -12.46
C ARG A 72 -1.25 7.24 -13.61
N THR A 73 -1.93 8.35 -13.33
CA THR A 73 -2.57 9.18 -14.36
C THR A 73 -1.58 9.78 -15.35
N GLN A 74 -0.38 10.21 -14.91
CA GLN A 74 0.63 10.75 -15.82
C GLN A 74 1.21 9.66 -16.73
N ILE A 75 1.47 8.47 -16.20
CA ILE A 75 1.99 7.34 -16.97
C ILE A 75 1.04 6.94 -18.10
N GLN A 76 -0.28 7.03 -17.88
CA GLN A 76 -1.27 6.73 -18.92
C GLN A 76 -1.23 7.69 -20.13
N LYS A 77 -0.64 8.88 -19.95
CA LYS A 77 -0.48 9.89 -21.00
C LYS A 77 0.78 9.70 -21.84
N ILE A 78 1.70 8.82 -21.41
CA ILE A 78 2.94 8.57 -22.12
C ILE A 78 2.65 7.89 -23.47
N ASN A 79 3.35 8.34 -24.51
CA ASN A 79 3.44 7.63 -25.78
C ASN A 79 4.62 6.65 -25.71
N PHE A 80 4.32 5.40 -25.37
CA PHE A 80 5.32 4.36 -25.16
C PHE A 80 6.04 3.96 -26.45
N GLU A 81 5.34 3.95 -27.58
CA GLU A 81 5.90 3.63 -28.89
C GLU A 81 7.03 4.59 -29.27
N LYS A 82 6.84 5.91 -29.03
CA LYS A 82 7.89 6.92 -29.22
C LYS A 82 9.02 6.80 -28.20
N LEU A 83 8.72 6.36 -26.99
CA LEU A 83 9.71 6.22 -25.92
C LEU A 83 10.68 5.05 -26.18
N ASN A 84 10.16 3.93 -26.69
CA ASN A 84 10.97 2.76 -27.01
C ASN A 84 10.38 2.01 -28.22
N THR A 85 10.82 2.38 -29.41
CA THR A 85 10.38 1.81 -30.69
C THR A 85 10.71 0.32 -30.85
N ASN A 86 11.71 -0.17 -30.12
CA ASN A 86 12.17 -1.56 -30.19
C ASN A 86 11.39 -2.50 -29.25
N SER A 87 10.63 -1.96 -28.29
CA SER A 87 9.90 -2.77 -27.32
C SER A 87 8.60 -3.30 -27.90
N VAL A 88 8.39 -4.62 -27.79
CA VAL A 88 7.13 -5.27 -28.19
C VAL A 88 5.95 -4.73 -27.37
N TRP A 89 6.15 -4.50 -26.07
CA TRP A 89 5.15 -3.90 -25.18
C TRP A 89 4.81 -2.46 -25.55
N ALA A 90 5.79 -1.70 -26.04
CA ALA A 90 5.57 -0.30 -26.42
C ALA A 90 4.71 -0.15 -27.68
N LYS A 91 4.86 -1.09 -28.62
CA LYS A 91 4.03 -1.18 -29.84
C LYS A 91 2.56 -1.49 -29.49
N GLU A 92 2.35 -2.37 -28.52
CA GLU A 92 1.03 -2.70 -27.98
C GLU A 92 0.63 -1.76 -26.82
N SER A 93 0.64 -0.45 -27.09
CA SER A 93 0.59 0.59 -26.04
C SER A 93 -0.67 0.54 -25.17
N ASP A 94 -1.83 0.17 -25.72
CA ASP A 94 -3.08 0.04 -24.97
C ASP A 94 -3.02 -1.12 -23.96
N THR A 95 -2.46 -2.25 -24.39
CA THR A 95 -2.28 -3.42 -23.53
C THR A 95 -1.30 -3.12 -22.40
N LEU A 96 -0.21 -2.42 -22.70
CA LEU A 96 0.77 -1.97 -21.70
C LEU A 96 0.14 -0.99 -20.69
N LYS A 97 -0.64 -0.02 -21.18
CA LYS A 97 -1.36 0.95 -20.34
C LYS A 97 -2.32 0.27 -19.36
N HIS A 98 -3.07 -0.73 -19.82
CA HIS A 98 -3.94 -1.53 -18.96
C HIS A 98 -3.17 -2.37 -17.94
N LEU A 99 -2.03 -2.94 -18.32
CA LEU A 99 -1.16 -3.66 -17.38
C LEU A 99 -0.66 -2.73 -16.28
N LEU A 100 -0.14 -1.56 -16.65
CA LEU A 100 0.34 -0.53 -15.72
C LEU A 100 -0.78 -0.06 -14.80
N GLU A 101 -1.97 0.16 -15.35
CA GLU A 101 -3.15 0.54 -14.57
C GLU A 101 -3.50 -0.51 -13.50
N ALA A 102 -3.56 -1.79 -13.89
CA ALA A 102 -3.83 -2.89 -12.96
C ALA A 102 -2.73 -3.00 -11.90
N TRP A 103 -1.46 -2.85 -12.29
CA TRP A 103 -0.32 -2.88 -11.38
C TRP A 103 -0.38 -1.76 -10.34
N PHE A 104 -0.64 -0.51 -10.77
CA PHE A 104 -0.82 0.61 -9.84
C PHE A 104 -1.98 0.38 -8.89
N ASN A 105 -3.10 -0.17 -9.38
CA ASN A 105 -4.24 -0.49 -8.52
C ASN A 105 -3.86 -1.53 -7.45
N ALA A 106 -3.13 -2.58 -7.83
CA ALA A 106 -2.64 -3.60 -6.91
C ALA A 106 -1.66 -3.01 -5.88
N PHE A 107 -0.70 -2.21 -6.34
CA PHE A 107 0.32 -1.59 -5.49
C PHE A 107 -0.30 -0.68 -4.42
N ILE A 108 -1.22 0.20 -4.83
CA ILE A 108 -1.94 1.07 -3.90
C ILE A 108 -2.78 0.25 -2.91
N ALA A 109 -3.49 -0.79 -3.38
CA ALA A 109 -4.31 -1.62 -2.52
C ALA A 109 -3.48 -2.39 -1.46
N VAL A 110 -2.31 -2.90 -1.85
CA VAL A 110 -1.38 -3.60 -0.95
C VAL A 110 -0.78 -2.64 0.08
N MET A 111 -0.33 -1.46 -0.34
CA MET A 111 0.12 -0.41 0.59
C MET A 111 -0.96 -0.05 1.61
N ASN A 112 -2.19 0.18 1.15
CA ASN A 112 -3.31 0.52 2.04
C ASN A 112 -3.64 -0.63 3.01
N SER A 113 -3.62 -1.88 2.53
CA SER A 113 -3.88 -3.06 3.37
C SER A 113 -2.80 -3.24 4.43
N PHE A 114 -1.53 -3.02 4.07
CA PHE A 114 -0.43 -3.02 5.03
C PHE A 114 -0.61 -1.94 6.10
N MET A 115 -0.97 -0.71 5.72
CA MET A 115 -1.23 0.37 6.67
C MET A 115 -2.43 0.08 7.59
N ILE A 116 -3.49 -0.53 7.07
CA ILE A 116 -4.64 -0.97 7.88
C ILE A 116 -4.17 -1.96 8.95
N ILE A 117 -3.43 -3.00 8.55
CA ILE A 117 -2.93 -4.03 9.48
C ILE A 117 -1.98 -3.40 10.50
N PHE A 118 -1.10 -2.49 10.07
CA PHE A 118 -0.19 -1.77 10.95
C PHE A 118 -0.95 -0.94 12.00
N LEU A 119 -1.96 -0.17 11.60
CA LEU A 119 -2.78 0.62 12.53
C LEU A 119 -3.55 -0.28 13.51
N ILE A 120 -4.08 -1.41 13.04
CA ILE A 120 -4.76 -2.39 13.90
C ILE A 120 -3.78 -3.00 14.91
N ALA A 121 -2.57 -3.35 14.47
CA ALA A 121 -1.52 -3.88 15.34
C ALA A 121 -1.11 -2.86 16.41
N LEU A 122 -0.87 -1.62 15.99
CA LEU A 122 -0.53 -0.52 16.89
C LEU A 122 -1.64 -0.23 17.90
N ASN A 123 -2.90 -0.22 17.45
CA ASN A 123 -4.08 -0.10 18.31
C ASN A 123 -4.17 -1.24 19.32
N ARG A 124 -3.89 -2.48 18.92
CA ARG A 124 -3.93 -3.62 19.84
C ARG A 124 -2.93 -3.47 20.98
N ILE A 125 -1.69 -3.11 20.65
CA ILE A 125 -0.63 -2.89 21.66
C ILE A 125 -1.05 -1.78 22.63
N ASN A 126 -1.55 -0.67 22.09
CA ASN A 126 -1.85 0.53 22.86
C ASN A 126 -3.19 0.51 23.62
N ARG A 127 -3.99 -0.55 23.48
CA ARG A 127 -5.23 -0.74 24.26
C ARG A 127 -5.00 -1.47 25.58
N THR A 128 -3.84 -2.11 25.76
CA THR A 128 -3.49 -2.76 27.03
C THR A 128 -3.13 -1.70 28.07
N GLU A 129 -3.46 -1.92 29.34
CA GLU A 129 -3.20 -0.93 30.41
C GLU A 129 -1.71 -0.58 30.53
N ASP A 130 -0.82 -1.54 30.28
CA ASP A 130 0.63 -1.38 30.36
C ASP A 130 1.29 -1.14 29.00
N GLN A 131 0.50 -1.08 27.91
CA GLN A 131 0.93 -0.87 26.53
C GLN A 131 2.09 -1.78 26.12
N ARG A 132 2.17 -2.99 26.69
CA ARG A 132 3.28 -3.91 26.46
C ARG A 132 3.19 -4.59 25.11
N LEU A 133 4.35 -4.84 24.53
CA LEU A 133 4.50 -5.70 23.37
C LEU A 133 4.42 -7.17 23.83
N ASP A 134 3.19 -7.69 23.92
CA ASP A 134 2.87 -9.04 24.35
C ASP A 134 2.93 -10.09 23.22
N LEU A 135 2.96 -9.62 21.98
CA LEU A 135 3.00 -10.43 20.77
C LEU A 135 4.16 -10.05 19.87
N ASN A 136 4.69 -11.05 19.16
CA ASN A 136 5.63 -10.82 18.09
C ASN A 136 4.86 -10.31 16.84
N TYR A 137 5.19 -9.11 16.37
CA TYR A 137 4.63 -8.49 15.18
C TYR A 137 5.59 -8.50 13.97
N ASP A 138 6.72 -9.20 14.06
CA ASP A 138 7.70 -9.33 12.96
C ASP A 138 7.03 -9.92 11.71
N TRP A 139 6.06 -10.80 11.88
CA TRP A 139 5.29 -11.37 10.76
C TRP A 139 4.52 -10.31 9.96
N VAL A 140 4.08 -9.21 10.59
CA VAL A 140 3.43 -8.10 9.88
C VAL A 140 4.45 -7.39 8.99
N ILE A 141 5.64 -7.13 9.52
CA ILE A 141 6.71 -6.45 8.80
C ILE A 141 7.21 -7.35 7.66
N ILE A 142 7.52 -8.60 7.95
CA ILE A 142 8.01 -9.58 6.99
C ILE A 142 6.95 -9.86 5.92
N GLY A 143 5.70 -10.12 6.32
CA GLY A 143 4.60 -10.37 5.40
C GLY A 143 4.29 -9.17 4.50
N GLY A 144 4.31 -7.96 5.07
CA GLY A 144 4.19 -6.71 4.33
C GLY A 144 5.33 -6.53 3.32
N ALA A 145 6.57 -6.76 3.75
CA ALA A 145 7.74 -6.68 2.87
C ALA A 145 7.65 -7.68 1.72
N ILE A 146 7.29 -8.94 1.99
CA ILE A 146 7.09 -9.97 0.95
C ILE A 146 6.00 -9.55 -0.03
N ALA A 147 4.83 -9.09 0.46
CA ALA A 147 3.74 -8.64 -0.40
C ALA A 147 4.17 -7.46 -1.30
N LEU A 148 4.92 -6.51 -0.75
CA LEU A 148 5.46 -5.39 -1.51
C LEU A 148 6.48 -5.82 -2.55
N LEU A 149 7.39 -6.74 -2.21
CA LEU A 149 8.36 -7.30 -3.16
C LEU A 149 7.65 -8.01 -4.31
N ILE A 150 6.65 -8.83 -4.02
CA ILE A 150 5.86 -9.52 -5.05
C ILE A 150 5.27 -8.50 -6.03
N VAL A 151 4.60 -7.46 -5.53
CA VAL A 151 3.98 -6.45 -6.40
C VAL A 151 5.03 -5.66 -7.16
N LEU A 152 6.12 -5.25 -6.51
CA LEU A 152 7.17 -4.43 -7.12
C LEU A 152 7.88 -5.18 -8.25
N PHE A 153 8.19 -6.47 -8.05
CA PHE A 153 8.86 -7.31 -9.05
C PHE A 153 7.91 -7.89 -10.09
N TYR A 154 6.59 -7.93 -9.84
CA TYR A 154 5.62 -8.43 -10.81
C TYR A 154 5.71 -7.71 -12.16
N LEU A 155 5.75 -6.37 -12.15
CA LEU A 155 5.80 -5.57 -13.39
C LEU A 155 7.07 -5.82 -14.21
N PRO A 156 8.30 -5.66 -13.67
CA PRO A 156 9.52 -5.89 -14.46
C PRO A 156 9.61 -7.33 -14.97
N ILE A 157 9.25 -8.34 -14.15
CA ILE A 157 9.24 -9.74 -14.58
C ILE A 157 8.27 -9.92 -15.75
N ARG A 158 7.05 -9.36 -15.65
CA ARG A 158 6.06 -9.46 -16.73
C ARG A 158 6.55 -8.79 -18.01
N LEU A 159 7.17 -7.62 -17.92
CA LEU A 159 7.65 -6.87 -19.08
C LEU A 159 8.84 -7.55 -19.77
N LEU A 160 9.74 -8.18 -19.01
CA LEU A 160 10.96 -8.80 -19.55
C LEU A 160 10.72 -10.21 -20.12
N TYR A 161 9.85 -11.00 -19.50
CA TYR A 161 9.74 -12.44 -19.80
C TYR A 161 8.43 -12.84 -20.49
N THR A 162 7.54 -11.89 -20.79
CA THR A 162 6.29 -12.19 -21.49
C THR A 162 6.01 -11.19 -22.60
N ASN A 163 5.21 -11.60 -23.57
CA ASN A 163 4.74 -10.73 -24.64
C ASN A 163 3.32 -10.21 -24.35
N PRO A 164 2.94 -9.05 -24.90
CA PRO A 164 1.57 -8.58 -24.84
C PRO A 164 0.66 -9.63 -25.50
N THR A 165 -0.40 -10.02 -24.79
CA THR A 165 -1.47 -10.84 -25.37
C THR A 165 -2.30 -9.95 -26.27
N THR A 166 -2.14 -10.09 -27.58
CA THR A 166 -2.99 -9.45 -28.59
C THR A 166 -4.43 -9.88 -28.35
N ARG A 167 -5.34 -8.91 -28.18
CA ARG A 167 -6.77 -9.19 -28.33
C ARG A 167 -7.02 -9.33 -29.83
N ALA A 168 -7.25 -10.56 -30.27
CA ALA A 168 -7.87 -10.82 -31.57
C ALA A 168 -9.29 -10.25 -31.59
#